data_AF-A0A5J4SL73-F1
#
_entry.id   AF-A0A5J4SL73-F1
#
_cell.length_a   1.000
_cell.length_b   1.000
_cell.length_c   1.000
_cell.angle_alpha   90.00
_cell.angle_beta   90.00
_cell.angle_gamma   90.00
#
_symmetry.space_group_name_H-M   'P 1'
#
loop_
_entity.id
_entity.type
_entity.pdbx_description
1 polymer ?
#
loop_
_entity_poly.entity_id
_entity_poly.type
_entity_poly.pdbx_seq_one_letter_code
_entity_poly.pdbx_strand_id
1 'polypeptide(L)'
;MCINFFCNKCQELPINNPLFGLCDDQNGTKAYTNIDNPAKWIATVKNDYHVNLVFTAIDKCVIKDNEEVGRGRCDGMLTSEGKNHIYFVELKMRLKIG
;
A
#
# COMPACT_ATOMS: atom_id res chain seq x y z
N MET A 1 -3.12 14.93 -17.98
CA MET A 1 -3.86 13.65 -17.98
C MET A 1 -4.53 13.51 -16.62
N CYS A 2 -5.70 12.86 -16.52
CA CYS A 2 -6.37 12.66 -15.22
C CYS A 2 -5.90 11.33 -14.61
N ILE A 3 -5.36 11.37 -13.39
CA ILE A 3 -4.92 10.17 -12.67
C ILE A 3 -6.12 9.57 -11.94
N ASN A 4 -6.35 8.26 -12.11
CA ASN A 4 -7.37 7.52 -11.37
C ASN A 4 -6.74 6.71 -10.23
N PHE A 5 -6.77 7.25 -9.03
CA PHE A 5 -6.27 6.59 -7.81
C PHE A 5 -7.11 5.39 -7.35
N PHE A 6 -8.28 5.15 -7.96
CA PHE A 6 -9.13 3.99 -7.69
C PHE A 6 -9.13 3.02 -8.88
N CYS A 7 -7.98 2.87 -9.54
CA CYS A 7 -7.81 1.93 -10.64
C CYS A 7 -7.84 0.48 -10.11
N ASN A 8 -8.89 -0.28 -10.45
CA ASN A 8 -9.07 -1.67 -9.99
C ASN A 8 -7.86 -2.59 -10.32
N LYS A 9 -7.09 -2.31 -11.38
CA LYS A 9 -5.89 -3.10 -11.73
C LYS A 9 -4.73 -2.93 -10.72
N CYS A 10 -4.76 -1.86 -9.96
CA CYS A 10 -3.77 -1.55 -8.92
C CYS A 10 -4.28 -1.86 -7.51
N GLN A 11 -5.52 -2.34 -7.39
CA GLN A 11 -6.12 -2.73 -6.14
C GLN A 11 -5.88 -4.22 -5.87
N GLU A 12 -5.58 -4.53 -4.62
CA GLU A 12 -5.67 -5.90 -4.12
C GLU A 12 -7.11 -6.24 -3.75
N LEU A 13 -7.36 -7.53 -3.54
CA LEU A 13 -8.64 -7.97 -2.97
C LEU A 13 -8.84 -7.32 -1.60
N PRO A 14 -10.09 -7.01 -1.21
CA PRO A 14 -10.37 -6.50 0.12
C PRO A 14 -9.81 -7.42 1.21
N ILE A 15 -9.19 -6.81 2.22
CA ILE A 15 -8.62 -7.48 3.38
C ILE A 15 -9.27 -6.94 4.65
N ASN A 16 -9.60 -7.83 5.58
CA ASN A 16 -10.20 -7.49 6.88
C ASN A 16 -9.56 -8.25 8.04
N ASN A 17 -8.38 -8.84 7.81
CA ASN A 17 -7.59 -9.49 8.84
C ASN A 17 -7.30 -8.49 9.98
N PRO A 18 -7.33 -8.96 11.24
CA PRO A 18 -7.09 -8.09 12.40
C PRO A 18 -5.63 -7.60 12.46
N LEU A 19 -4.73 -8.32 11.82
CA LEU A 19 -3.32 -7.97 11.72
C LEU A 19 -2.80 -8.39 10.34
N PHE A 20 -2.16 -7.46 9.63
CA PHE A 20 -1.44 -7.75 8.39
C PHE A 20 -0.30 -6.77 8.17
N GLY A 21 0.59 -7.10 7.26
CA GLY A 21 1.73 -6.28 6.89
C GLY A 21 1.52 -5.51 5.60
N LEU A 22 2.23 -4.39 5.51
CA LEU A 22 2.51 -3.71 4.25
C LEU A 22 3.99 -3.94 3.93
N CYS A 23 4.22 -4.42 2.71
CA CYS A 23 5.52 -4.84 2.23
C CYS A 23 5.90 -4.03 1.00
N ASP A 24 7.20 -3.82 0.85
CA ASP A 24 7.84 -3.40 -0.38
C ASP A 24 9.19 -4.13 -0.43
N ASP A 25 9.40 -4.94 -1.46
CA ASP A 25 10.61 -5.76 -1.57
C ASP A 25 11.85 -4.94 -1.99
N GLN A 26 11.72 -3.61 -2.19
CA GLN A 26 12.78 -2.67 -2.57
C GLN A 26 13.54 -3.06 -3.86
N ASN A 27 12.88 -3.85 -4.71
CA ASN A 27 13.41 -4.38 -5.96
C ASN A 27 12.76 -3.75 -7.20
N GLY A 28 12.10 -2.60 -7.02
CA GLY A 28 11.40 -1.88 -8.09
C GLY A 28 10.02 -2.45 -8.43
N THR A 29 9.52 -3.41 -7.67
CA THR A 29 8.12 -3.86 -7.75
C THR A 29 7.21 -2.99 -6.90
N LYS A 30 5.89 -3.11 -7.13
CA LYS A 30 4.88 -2.37 -6.35
C LYS A 30 4.80 -2.89 -4.91
N ALA A 31 4.51 -1.99 -3.98
CA ALA A 31 4.13 -2.37 -2.62
C ALA A 31 2.86 -3.23 -2.60
N TYR A 32 2.68 -4.01 -1.53
CA TYR A 32 1.60 -4.99 -1.41
C TYR A 32 1.22 -5.32 0.04
N THR A 33 0.06 -5.96 0.25
CA THR A 33 -0.34 -6.50 1.56
C THR A 33 0.15 -7.93 1.77
N ASN A 34 0.46 -8.31 3.01
CA ASN A 34 0.88 -9.66 3.33
C ASN A 34 0.36 -10.13 4.70
N ILE A 35 -0.13 -11.37 4.78
CA ILE A 35 -0.60 -11.98 6.04
C ILE A 35 0.32 -13.10 6.54
N ASP A 36 1.07 -13.74 5.66
CA ASP A 36 1.74 -15.01 5.96
C ASP A 36 3.17 -14.87 6.50
N ASN A 37 3.85 -13.76 6.21
CA ASN A 37 5.28 -13.61 6.48
C ASN A 37 5.62 -12.28 7.16
N PRO A 38 5.46 -12.20 8.50
CA PRO A 38 5.77 -11.01 9.29
C PRO A 38 7.19 -10.47 9.14
N ALA A 39 8.15 -11.33 8.79
CA ALA A 39 9.54 -10.90 8.59
C ALA A 39 9.72 -9.96 7.39
N LYS A 40 8.77 -9.95 6.45
CA LYS A 40 8.76 -9.02 5.30
C LYS A 40 8.08 -7.69 5.59
N TRP A 41 7.37 -7.57 6.71
CA TRP A 41 6.53 -6.42 6.97
C TRP A 41 7.38 -5.19 7.29
N ILE A 42 7.29 -4.16 6.44
CA ILE A 42 7.91 -2.86 6.72
C ILE A 42 7.03 -2.09 7.69
N ALA A 43 5.71 -2.18 7.50
CA ALA A 43 4.71 -1.63 8.41
C ALA A 43 3.67 -2.69 8.75
N THR A 44 3.03 -2.53 9.91
CA THR A 44 1.97 -3.41 10.38
C THR A 44 0.68 -2.62 10.51
N VAL A 45 -0.41 -3.17 9.99
CA VAL A 45 -1.76 -2.65 10.17
C VAL A 45 -2.46 -3.47 11.23
N LYS A 46 -2.87 -2.80 12.32
CA LYS A 46 -3.79 -3.36 13.33
C LYS A 46 -5.19 -2.91 12.99
N ASN A 47 -6.06 -3.87 12.67
CA ASN A 47 -7.43 -3.65 12.24
C ASN A 47 -8.38 -4.39 13.19
N ASP A 48 -8.36 -3.99 14.46
CA ASP A 48 -9.06 -4.68 15.55
C ASP A 48 -10.58 -4.79 15.33
N TYR A 49 -11.14 -3.96 14.44
CA TYR A 49 -12.56 -3.94 14.08
C TYR A 49 -12.89 -4.68 12.78
N HIS A 50 -11.94 -5.36 12.16
CA HIS A 50 -12.14 -6.10 10.91
C HIS A 50 -12.75 -5.24 9.80
N VAL A 51 -12.34 -3.96 9.70
CA VAL A 51 -12.81 -3.08 8.63
C VAL A 51 -12.34 -3.65 7.29
N ASN A 52 -13.24 -3.71 6.31
CA ASN A 52 -12.87 -4.05 4.94
C ASN A 52 -11.99 -2.93 4.37
N LEU A 53 -10.73 -3.24 4.12
CA LEU A 53 -9.74 -2.32 3.56
C LEU A 53 -9.33 -2.79 2.17
N VAL A 54 -9.10 -1.85 1.26
CA VAL A 54 -8.52 -2.10 -0.06
C VAL A 54 -7.20 -1.35 -0.14
N PHE A 55 -6.11 -2.10 -0.36
CA PHE A 55 -4.81 -1.53 -0.68
C PHE A 55 -4.74 -1.26 -2.18
N THR A 56 -4.31 -0.05 -2.53
CA THR A 56 -4.01 0.36 -3.91
C THR A 56 -2.54 0.72 -3.99
N ALA A 57 -1.78 0.01 -4.82
CA ALA A 57 -0.40 0.40 -5.12
C ALA A 57 -0.38 1.69 -5.93
N ILE A 58 0.28 2.72 -5.43
CA ILE A 58 0.36 4.02 -6.10
C ILE A 58 1.64 4.10 -6.94
N ASP A 59 2.81 3.95 -6.30
CA ASP A 59 4.07 3.81 -7.04
C ASP A 59 4.08 2.50 -7.83
N LYS A 60 4.73 2.52 -9.00
CA LYS A 60 4.83 1.39 -9.94
C LYS A 60 3.51 0.81 -10.44
N CYS A 61 2.35 1.42 -10.17
CA CYS A 61 1.06 0.96 -10.69
C CYS A 61 0.12 2.07 -11.14
N VAL A 62 -0.49 2.84 -10.21
CA VAL A 62 -1.38 3.96 -10.59
C VAL A 62 -0.59 5.03 -11.33
N ILE A 63 0.63 5.29 -10.86
CA ILE A 63 1.59 6.18 -11.52
C ILE A 63 2.80 5.32 -11.91
N LYS A 64 3.10 5.26 -13.21
CA LYS A 64 4.24 4.51 -13.74
C LYS A 64 5.52 5.33 -13.64
N ASP A 65 6.66 4.66 -13.83
CA ASP A 65 7.99 5.26 -13.70
C ASP A 65 8.23 6.50 -14.56
N ASN A 66 7.64 6.54 -15.75
CA ASN A 66 7.76 7.64 -16.70
C ASN A 66 6.63 8.68 -16.61
N GLU A 67 5.76 8.59 -15.60
CA GLU A 67 4.64 9.50 -15.38
C GLU A 67 4.90 10.42 -14.17
N GLU A 68 4.40 11.66 -14.24
CA GLU A 68 4.49 12.67 -13.16
C GLU A 68 5.92 12.89 -12.62
N VAL A 69 6.93 12.84 -13.50
CA VAL A 69 8.35 13.01 -13.16
C VAL A 69 8.57 14.30 -12.34
N GLY A 70 9.26 14.17 -11.20
CA GLY A 70 9.54 15.28 -10.29
C GLY A 70 8.44 15.58 -9.27
N ARG A 71 7.31 14.85 -9.31
CA ARG A 71 6.26 14.93 -8.28
C ARG A 71 6.40 13.77 -7.29
N GLY A 72 6.33 14.09 -6.01
CA GLY A 72 6.32 13.07 -4.95
C GLY A 72 5.08 12.19 -5.06
N ARG A 73 5.27 10.89 -4.85
CA ARG A 73 4.22 9.88 -4.76
C ARG A 73 4.56 8.94 -3.61
N CYS A 74 3.52 8.37 -3.01
CA CYS A 74 3.66 7.35 -1.98
C CYS A 74 3.62 5.95 -2.61
N ASP A 75 4.03 4.94 -1.85
CA ASP A 75 4.04 3.55 -2.33
C ASP A 75 2.62 3.00 -2.47
N GLY A 76 1.71 3.41 -1.58
CA GLY A 76 0.35 2.89 -1.58
C GLY A 76 -0.68 3.71 -0.83
N MET A 77 -1.92 3.26 -0.96
CA MET A 77 -3.08 3.84 -0.31
C MET A 77 -3.97 2.73 0.25
N LEU A 78 -4.37 2.84 1.52
CA LEU A 78 -5.45 2.02 2.08
C LEU A 78 -6.75 2.83 2.07
N THR A 79 -7.83 2.18 1.68
CA THR A 79 -9.17 2.77 1.69
C THR A 79 -10.15 1.85 2.39
N SER A 80 -11.00 2.42 3.24
CA SER A 80 -12.11 1.66 3.84
C SER A 80 -13.25 1.47 2.84
N GLU A 81 -14.08 0.45 3.06
CA GLU A 81 -15.35 0.30 2.38
C GLU A 81 -16.18 1.60 2.41
N GLY A 82 -16.82 1.93 1.28
CA GLY A 82 -17.48 3.23 1.08
C GLY A 82 -16.51 4.41 0.88
N LYS A 83 -15.19 4.19 0.96
CA LYS A 83 -14.13 5.20 0.78
C LYS A 83 -14.19 6.36 1.79
N ASN A 84 -14.73 6.11 2.97
CA ASN A 84 -14.89 7.13 4.02
C ASN A 84 -13.56 7.52 4.67
N HIS A 85 -12.59 6.61 4.65
CA HIS A 85 -11.23 6.84 5.14
C HIS A 85 -10.22 6.47 4.06
N ILE A 86 -9.23 7.34 3.91
CA ILE A 86 -8.09 7.18 3.01
C ILE A 86 -6.81 7.37 3.82
N TYR A 87 -5.91 6.40 3.74
CA TYR A 87 -4.59 6.46 4.36
C TYR A 87 -3.53 6.36 3.28
N PHE A 88 -2.67 7.37 3.18
CA PHE A 88 -1.50 7.33 2.30
C PHE A 88 -0.34 6.66 3.02
N VAL A 89 0.35 5.76 2.33
CA VAL A 89 1.38 4.90 2.90
C VAL A 89 2.68 5.10 2.13
N GLU A 90 3.69 5.56 2.86
CA GLU A 90 5.09 5.60 2.45
C GLU A 90 5.88 4.60 3.30
N LEU A 91 6.48 3.60 2.68
CA LEU A 91 7.22 2.52 3.30
C LEU A 91 8.71 2.80 3.23
N LYS A 92 9.36 2.84 4.40
CA LYS A 92 10.82 3.00 4.50
C LYS A 92 11.39 1.95 5.42
N MET A 93 12.26 1.09 4.89
CA MET A 93 13.00 0.16 5.71
C MET A 93 14.05 0.92 6.52
N ARG A 94 13.91 0.96 7.85
CA ARG A 94 14.96 1.44 8.74
C ARG A 94 15.83 0.25 9.14
N LEU A 95 17.12 0.31 8.81
CA LEU A 95 18.10 -0.58 9.42
C LEU A 95 18.05 -0.35 10.94
N LYS A 96 17.70 -1.38 11.71
CA LYS A 96 17.89 -1.35 13.16
C LYS A 96 19.38 -1.48 13.40
N ILE A 97 20.04 -0.35 13.67
CA ILE A 97 21.39 -0.36 14.25
C ILE A 97 21.18 -0.84 15.69
N GLY A 98 21.61 -2.09 15.95
CA GLY A 98 21.59 -2.70 17.28
C GLY A 98 22.69 -2.17 18.18
#